data_AF-A0A2N3DXM9-F1
#
_entry.id   AF-A0A2N3DXM9-F1
#
_cell.length_a   1.000
_cell.length_b   1.000
_cell.length_c   1.000
_cell.angle_alpha   90.00
_cell.angle_beta   90.00
_cell.angle_gamma   90.00
#
_symmetry.space_group_name_H-M   'P 1'
#
loop_
_entity.id
_entity.type
_entity.pdbx_description
1 polymer ?
#
loop_
_entity_poly.entity_id
_entity_poly.type
_entity_poly.pdbx_seq_one_letter_code
_entity_poly.pdbx_strand_id
1 'polypeptide(L)'
;MATNTLHSESVPATAVATNPDADILAAWGRRSVAYAIYNGLPHCDEPGTPYTPEEQAQLDIVDEAEAVINTATAATPQGVAIQLWTGLAHILTNREEEQAINIADLDWFLMDETRFDWGERLILSGIRSLRAMQGSAATAV
;
A
#
# COMPACT_ATOMS: atom_id res chain seq x y z
N MET A 1 -59.38 26.02 -20.54
CA MET A 1 -58.19 25.24 -20.94
C MET A 1 -56.99 25.84 -20.24
N ALA A 2 -56.46 25.19 -19.20
CA ALA A 2 -55.24 25.62 -18.51
C ALA A 2 -54.23 24.48 -18.63
N THR A 3 -53.09 24.75 -19.28
CA THR A 3 -51.97 23.82 -19.46
C THR A 3 -51.12 23.83 -18.19
N ASN A 4 -51.04 22.67 -17.52
CA ASN A 4 -50.18 22.48 -16.36
C ASN A 4 -48.83 21.89 -16.84
N THR A 5 -47.81 22.74 -16.96
CA THR A 5 -46.45 22.30 -17.31
C THR A 5 -45.71 21.95 -16.03
N LEU A 6 -45.58 20.65 -15.74
CA LEU A 6 -44.72 20.15 -14.66
C LEU A 6 -43.25 20.34 -15.08
N HIS A 7 -42.53 21.19 -14.36
CA HIS A 7 -41.07 21.25 -14.42
C HIS A 7 -40.52 20.10 -13.58
N SER A 8 -39.97 19.08 -14.23
CA SER A 8 -39.15 18.09 -13.55
C SER A 8 -37.79 18.73 -13.23
N GLU A 9 -37.60 19.13 -11.98
CA GLU A 9 -36.28 19.48 -11.46
C GLU A 9 -35.40 18.22 -11.47
N SER A 10 -34.33 18.24 -12.27
CA SER A 10 -33.30 17.22 -12.20
C SER A 10 -32.49 17.43 -10.92
N VAL A 11 -32.62 16.53 -9.95
CA VAL A 11 -31.74 16.49 -8.78
C VAL A 11 -30.31 16.21 -9.27
N PRO A 12 -29.31 17.03 -8.92
CA PRO A 12 -27.94 16.77 -9.30
C PRO A 12 -27.46 15.50 -8.60
N ALA A 13 -27.09 14.48 -9.37
CA ALA A 13 -26.45 13.29 -8.84
C ALA A 13 -25.11 13.70 -8.21
N THR A 14 -24.99 13.56 -6.89
CA THR A 14 -23.73 13.73 -6.18
C THR A 14 -22.74 12.71 -6.73
N ALA A 15 -21.75 13.18 -7.50
CA ALA A 15 -20.65 12.34 -7.94
C ALA A 15 -19.87 11.90 -6.69
N VAL A 16 -19.97 10.62 -6.34
CA VAL A 16 -19.11 10.01 -5.33
C VAL A 16 -17.68 10.12 -5.86
N ALA A 17 -16.84 10.90 -5.18
CA ALA A 17 -15.42 10.95 -5.51
C ALA A 17 -14.82 9.57 -5.29
N THR A 18 -14.65 8.80 -6.35
CA THR A 18 -13.95 7.51 -6.32
C THR A 18 -12.46 7.78 -6.15
N ASN A 19 -11.85 7.24 -5.09
CA ASN A 19 -10.40 7.28 -4.94
C ASN A 19 -9.77 6.49 -6.11
N PRO A 20 -8.97 7.14 -6.97
CA PRO A 20 -8.47 6.49 -8.18
C PRO A 20 -7.51 5.33 -7.90
N ASP A 21 -6.93 5.25 -6.69
CA ASP A 21 -6.04 4.16 -6.26
C ASP A 21 -6.71 3.22 -5.23
N ALA A 22 -8.03 3.15 -5.20
CA ALA A 22 -8.76 2.31 -4.23
C ALA A 22 -8.31 0.84 -4.25
N ASP A 23 -8.04 0.27 -5.42
CA ASP A 23 -7.60 -1.12 -5.56
C ASP A 23 -6.20 -1.35 -5.00
N ILE A 24 -5.28 -0.40 -5.21
CA ILE A 24 -3.92 -0.43 -4.65
C ILE A 24 -3.99 -0.37 -3.12
N LEU A 25 -4.82 0.52 -2.57
CA LEU A 25 -5.01 0.66 -1.12
C LEU A 25 -5.64 -0.59 -0.50
N ALA A 26 -6.65 -1.16 -1.15
CA ALA A 26 -7.28 -2.39 -0.70
C ALA A 26 -6.31 -3.57 -0.75
N ALA A 27 -5.51 -3.68 -1.81
CA ALA A 27 -4.47 -4.71 -1.94
C ALA A 27 -3.40 -4.56 -0.85
N TRP A 28 -2.90 -3.35 -0.61
CA TRP A 28 -1.97 -3.08 0.48
C TRP A 28 -2.55 -3.51 1.84
N GLY A 29 -3.82 -3.17 2.12
CA GLY A 29 -4.49 -3.60 3.34
C GLY A 29 -4.54 -5.13 3.49
N ARG A 30 -4.86 -5.88 2.41
CA ARG A 30 -4.84 -7.35 2.43
C ARG A 30 -3.44 -7.88 2.70
N ARG A 31 -2.43 -7.36 2.00
CA ARG A 31 -1.02 -7.71 2.15
C ARG A 31 -0.55 -7.49 3.60
N SER A 32 -0.76 -6.31 4.17
CA SER A 32 -0.35 -5.98 5.53
C SER A 32 -0.99 -6.89 6.58
N VAL A 33 -2.28 -7.23 6.42
CA VAL A 33 -2.97 -8.17 7.34
C VAL A 33 -2.42 -9.59 7.21
N ALA A 34 -2.21 -10.08 5.98
CA ALA A 34 -1.67 -11.41 5.75
C ALA A 34 -0.27 -11.57 6.34
N TYR A 35 0.61 -10.58 6.17
CA TYR A 35 1.93 -10.57 6.81
C TYR A 35 1.86 -10.51 8.34
N ALA A 36 0.94 -9.74 8.90
CA ALA A 36 0.75 -9.69 10.35
C ALA A 36 0.31 -11.06 10.92
N ILE A 37 -0.52 -11.80 10.19
CA ILE A 37 -0.91 -13.17 10.55
C ILE A 37 0.27 -14.12 10.37
N TYR A 38 0.92 -14.10 9.20
CA TYR A 38 2.07 -14.94 8.87
C TYR A 38 3.16 -14.84 9.94
N ASN A 39 3.56 -13.62 10.31
CA ASN A 39 4.57 -13.36 11.34
C ASN A 39 4.17 -13.79 12.75
N GLY A 40 2.88 -14.06 12.98
CA GLY A 40 2.36 -14.61 14.23
C GLY A 40 2.30 -16.14 14.27
N LEU A 41 2.58 -16.82 13.15
CA LEU A 41 2.57 -18.28 13.06
C LEU A 41 3.87 -18.87 13.64
N PRO A 42 3.83 -20.13 14.12
CA PRO A 42 5.03 -20.83 14.53
C PRO A 42 5.90 -21.19 13.31
N HIS A 43 6.98 -20.43 13.09
CA HIS A 43 7.93 -20.69 12.01
C HIS A 43 8.96 -21.78 12.37
N CYS A 44 9.33 -22.59 11.39
CA CYS A 44 10.50 -23.46 11.45
C CYS A 44 11.62 -22.82 10.62
N ASP A 45 12.64 -22.26 11.27
CA ASP A 45 13.76 -21.60 10.59
C ASP A 45 14.78 -22.60 9.98
N GLU A 46 14.48 -23.91 9.95
CA GLU A 46 15.35 -24.93 9.35
C GLU A 46 15.36 -24.82 7.81
N PRO A 47 16.53 -24.65 7.17
CA PRO A 47 16.62 -24.51 5.72
C PRO A 47 15.99 -25.68 4.97
N GLY A 48 15.11 -25.38 4.02
CA GLY A 48 14.44 -26.38 3.19
C GLY A 48 13.19 -27.00 3.82
N THR A 49 12.77 -26.54 5.00
CA THR A 49 11.45 -26.89 5.55
C THR A 49 10.36 -26.25 4.69
N PRO A 50 9.41 -27.04 4.15
CA PRO A 50 8.29 -26.49 3.41
C PRO A 50 7.34 -25.73 4.33
N TYR A 51 6.68 -24.70 3.79
CA TYR A 51 5.64 -23.99 4.51
C TYR A 51 4.51 -24.92 4.93
N THR A 52 3.99 -24.69 6.13
CA THR A 52 2.72 -25.26 6.58
C THR A 52 1.56 -24.76 5.70
N PRO A 53 0.42 -25.48 5.64
CA PRO A 53 -0.76 -25.00 4.93
C PRO A 53 -1.21 -23.61 5.38
N GLU A 54 -1.10 -23.30 6.66
CA GLU A 54 -1.46 -22.00 7.24
C GLU A 54 -0.52 -20.88 6.79
N GLU A 55 0.79 -21.14 6.77
CA GLU A 55 1.79 -20.21 6.23
C GLU A 55 1.56 -19.97 4.74
N GLN A 56 1.40 -21.04 3.96
CA GLN A 56 1.16 -20.96 2.52
C GLN A 56 -0.11 -20.16 2.22
N ALA A 57 -1.20 -20.36 2.98
CA ALA A 57 -2.43 -19.61 2.80
C ALA A 57 -2.27 -18.09 3.00
N GLN A 58 -1.35 -17.65 3.88
CA GLN A 58 -1.06 -16.21 4.02
C GLN A 58 -0.18 -15.71 2.87
N LEU A 59 0.81 -16.50 2.46
CA LEU A 59 1.69 -16.14 1.34
C LEU A 59 0.92 -16.04 0.02
N ASP A 60 -0.07 -16.91 -0.23
CA ASP A 60 -0.94 -16.83 -1.40
C ASP A 60 -1.72 -15.50 -1.43
N ILE A 61 -2.21 -15.03 -0.27
CA ILE A 61 -2.90 -13.72 -0.17
C ILE A 61 -1.94 -12.56 -0.45
N VAL A 62 -0.69 -12.66 0.04
CA VAL A 62 0.36 -11.68 -0.24
C VAL A 62 0.64 -11.63 -1.74
N ASP A 63 0.86 -12.78 -2.39
CA ASP A 63 1.15 -12.87 -3.82
C ASP A 63 0.03 -12.25 -4.67
N GLU A 64 -1.23 -12.57 -4.37
CA GLU A 64 -2.40 -11.99 -5.06
C GLU A 64 -2.49 -10.48 -4.86
N ALA A 65 -2.23 -9.98 -3.65
CA ALA A 65 -2.25 -8.55 -3.36
C ALA A 65 -1.11 -7.81 -4.05
N GLU A 66 0.11 -8.35 -4.02
CA GLU A 66 1.28 -7.78 -4.68
C GLU A 66 1.12 -7.76 -6.20
N ALA A 67 0.49 -8.78 -6.80
CA ALA A 67 0.16 -8.79 -8.22
C ALA A 67 -0.73 -7.59 -8.61
N VAL A 68 -1.72 -7.24 -7.79
CA VAL A 68 -2.55 -6.04 -8.00
C VAL A 68 -1.71 -4.77 -7.89
N ILE A 69 -0.90 -4.64 -6.84
CA ILE A 69 -0.06 -3.46 -6.62
C ILE A 69 0.93 -3.25 -7.78
N ASN A 70 1.57 -4.34 -8.24
CA ASN A 70 2.58 -4.31 -9.29
C ASN A 70 2.00 -3.96 -10.68
N THR A 71 0.77 -4.39 -10.98
CA THR A 71 0.18 -4.22 -12.32
C THR A 71 -0.65 -2.95 -12.46
N ALA A 72 -1.12 -2.37 -11.36
CA ALA A 72 -1.89 -1.13 -11.38
C ALA A 72 -1.01 0.08 -11.73
N THR A 73 -1.58 1.06 -12.44
CA THR A 73 -0.95 2.38 -12.62
C THR A 73 -1.43 3.31 -11.52
N ALA A 74 -0.58 3.63 -10.56
CA ALA A 74 -0.91 4.57 -9.50
C ALA A 74 -1.19 5.98 -10.06
N ALA A 75 -2.29 6.59 -9.62
CA ALA A 75 -2.72 7.92 -9.99
C ALA A 75 -2.50 8.97 -8.89
N THR A 76 -2.15 8.53 -7.67
CA THR A 76 -1.88 9.41 -6.53
C THR A 76 -0.48 9.18 -5.97
N PRO A 77 0.09 10.16 -5.25
CA PRO A 77 1.34 9.94 -4.53
C PRO A 77 1.26 8.78 -3.52
N GLN A 78 0.07 8.48 -2.97
CA GLN A 78 -0.12 7.35 -2.06
C GLN A 78 0.07 6.02 -2.77
N GLY A 79 -0.56 5.87 -3.94
CA GLY A 79 -0.46 4.65 -4.74
C GLY A 79 0.98 4.38 -5.16
N VAL A 80 1.70 5.43 -5.60
CA VAL A 80 3.13 5.30 -5.94
C VAL A 80 3.95 4.91 -4.71
N ALA A 81 3.68 5.50 -3.54
CA ALA A 81 4.40 5.15 -2.32
C ALA A 81 4.19 3.68 -1.93
N ILE A 82 2.98 3.14 -2.09
CA ILE A 82 2.67 1.72 -1.83
C ILE A 82 3.45 0.79 -2.77
N GLN A 83 3.56 1.14 -4.06
CA GLN A 83 4.38 0.39 -5.01
C GLN A 83 5.86 0.39 -4.60
N LEU A 84 6.37 1.53 -4.13
CA LEU A 84 7.74 1.63 -3.63
C LEU A 84 7.97 0.82 -2.34
N TRP A 85 7.02 0.84 -1.40
CA TRP A 85 7.08 -0.01 -0.19
C TRP A 85 7.08 -1.50 -0.55
N THR A 86 6.24 -1.89 -1.51
CA THR A 86 6.17 -3.28 -1.99
C THR A 86 7.50 -3.68 -2.63
N GLY A 87 8.09 -2.83 -3.48
CA GLY A 87 9.43 -3.07 -4.03
C GLY A 87 10.52 -3.17 -2.96
N LEU A 88 10.46 -2.35 -1.92
CA LEU A 88 11.42 -2.37 -0.82
C LEU A 88 11.36 -3.69 -0.03
N ALA A 89 10.19 -4.31 0.12
CA ALA A 89 10.03 -5.62 0.78
C ALA A 89 10.80 -6.75 0.08
N HIS A 90 11.03 -6.62 -1.23
CA HIS A 90 11.80 -7.59 -2.02
C HIS A 90 13.31 -7.31 -2.04
N ILE A 91 13.72 -6.17 -1.50
CA ILE A 91 15.14 -5.78 -1.37
C ILE A 91 15.62 -6.02 0.06
N LEU A 92 14.80 -5.64 1.04
CA LEU A 92 15.08 -5.71 2.47
C LEU A 92 14.31 -6.87 3.10
N THR A 93 15.02 -7.97 3.35
CA THR A 93 14.41 -9.25 3.75
C THR A 93 14.62 -9.59 5.23
N ASN A 94 15.24 -8.70 6.01
CA ASN A 94 15.33 -8.95 7.44
C ASN A 94 14.00 -8.66 8.14
N ARG A 95 13.75 -9.34 9.26
CA ARG A 95 12.45 -9.36 9.94
C ARG A 95 12.01 -7.99 10.47
N GLU A 96 12.94 -7.18 10.95
CA GLU A 96 12.61 -5.84 11.48
C GLU A 96 12.26 -4.86 10.35
N GLU A 97 13.01 -4.91 9.24
CA GLU A 97 12.73 -4.11 8.05
C GLU A 97 11.38 -4.48 7.44
N GLU A 98 11.12 -5.78 7.30
CA GLU A 98 9.84 -6.29 6.79
C GLU A 98 8.67 -5.80 7.65
N GLN A 99 8.79 -5.85 8.98
CA GLN A 99 7.77 -5.31 9.88
C GLN A 99 7.53 -3.82 9.67
N ALA A 100 8.60 -3.02 9.60
CA ALA A 100 8.51 -1.58 9.36
C ALA A 100 7.90 -1.27 7.97
N ILE A 101 8.23 -2.04 6.94
CA ILE A 101 7.66 -1.92 5.59
C ILE A 101 6.16 -2.22 5.61
N ASN A 102 5.74 -3.30 6.27
CA ASN A 102 4.35 -3.75 6.28
C ASN A 102 3.38 -2.76 6.94
N ILE A 103 3.89 -1.88 7.81
CA ILE A 103 3.13 -0.75 8.39
C ILE A 103 3.49 0.61 7.79
N ALA A 104 4.36 0.63 6.77
CA ALA A 104 4.88 1.84 6.12
C ALA A 104 5.50 2.84 7.12
N ASP A 105 6.30 2.38 8.09
CA ASP A 105 6.96 3.22 9.09
C ASP A 105 8.24 3.86 8.53
N LEU A 106 8.08 4.96 7.80
CA LEU A 106 9.22 5.72 7.26
C LEU A 106 10.14 6.25 8.36
N ASP A 107 9.61 6.64 9.52
CA ASP A 107 10.42 7.27 10.55
C ASP A 107 11.43 6.26 11.12
N TRP A 108 11.03 5.00 11.28
CA TRP A 108 11.92 3.91 11.65
C TRP A 108 13.13 3.77 10.70
N PHE A 109 12.90 3.87 9.38
CA PHE A 109 13.98 3.86 8.39
C PHE A 109 14.89 5.08 8.48
N LEU A 110 14.33 6.25 8.79
CA LEU A 110 15.09 7.51 8.88
C LEU A 110 15.89 7.66 10.18
N MET A 111 15.57 6.89 11.23
CA MET A 111 16.33 6.90 12.49
C MET A 111 17.79 6.47 12.31
N ASP A 112 18.05 5.54 11.38
CA ASP A 112 19.40 5.15 10.97
C ASP A 112 19.45 4.89 9.46
N GLU A 113 19.23 5.94 8.68
CA GLU A 113 19.26 5.87 7.21
C GLU A 113 20.65 5.40 6.70
N THR A 114 21.70 5.58 7.51
CA THR A 114 23.08 5.28 7.10
C THR A 114 23.41 3.80 6.99
N ARG A 115 22.58 2.91 7.55
CA ARG A 115 22.77 1.46 7.45
C ARG A 115 22.37 0.86 6.11
N PHE A 116 21.57 1.59 5.31
CA PHE A 116 21.11 1.14 4.00
C PHE A 116 22.06 1.60 2.88
N ASP A 117 22.06 0.87 1.76
CA ASP A 117 22.81 1.26 0.57
C ASP A 117 22.06 2.38 -0.19
N TRP A 118 22.73 2.94 -1.19
CA TRP A 118 22.21 4.07 -1.96
C TRP A 118 20.87 3.77 -2.64
N GLY A 119 20.65 2.54 -3.10
CA GLY A 119 19.40 2.15 -3.77
C GLY A 119 18.19 2.32 -2.87
N GLU A 120 18.24 1.76 -1.65
CA GLU A 120 17.14 1.82 -0.69
C GLU A 120 16.95 3.24 -0.16
N ARG A 121 18.05 3.97 0.10
CA ARG A 121 17.96 5.39 0.48
C ARG A 121 17.27 6.25 -0.56
N LEU A 122 17.51 6.00 -1.85
CA LEU A 122 16.81 6.72 -2.92
C LEU A 122 15.31 6.41 -2.95
N ILE A 123 14.93 5.14 -2.73
CA ILE A 123 13.52 4.73 -2.59
C ILE A 123 12.87 5.44 -1.40
N LEU A 124 13.51 5.41 -0.22
CA LEU A 124 13.02 6.06 1.01
C LEU A 124 12.87 7.58 0.84
N SER A 125 13.83 8.24 0.18
CA SER A 125 13.75 9.67 -0.15
C SER A 125 12.60 9.97 -1.11
N GLY A 126 12.33 9.08 -2.08
CA GLY A 126 11.16 9.14 -2.95
C GLY A 126 9.85 9.07 -2.16
N ILE A 127 9.73 8.09 -1.25
CA ILE A 127 8.56 7.94 -0.36
C ILE A 127 8.35 9.20 0.50
N ARG A 128 9.41 9.75 1.09
CA ARG A 128 9.37 11.02 1.85
C ARG A 128 8.82 12.17 1.01
N SER A 129 9.28 12.28 -0.23
CA SER A 129 8.85 13.32 -1.16
C SER A 129 7.36 13.18 -1.53
N LEU A 130 6.91 11.95 -1.79
CA LEU A 130 5.50 11.66 -2.09
C LEU A 130 4.58 12.03 -0.90
N ARG A 131 4.99 11.73 0.34
CA ARG A 131 4.25 12.18 1.54
C ARG A 131 4.15 13.69 1.63
N ALA A 132 5.23 14.41 1.35
CA ALA A 132 5.22 15.88 1.37
C ALA A 132 4.28 16.46 0.30
N MET A 133 4.21 15.85 -0.89
CA MET A 133 3.26 16.25 -1.94
C MET A 133 1.80 16.08 -1.49
N GLN A 134 1.47 15.03 -0.75
CA GLN A 134 0.13 14.82 -0.20
C GLN A 134 -0.25 15.87 0.85
N GLY A 135 0.65 16.17 1.79
CA GLY A 135 0.43 17.22 2.79
C GLY A 135 0.27 18.61 2.15
N SER A 136 1.00 18.85 1.06
CA SER A 136 0.90 20.10 0.29
C SER A 136 -0.43 20.21 -0.46
N ALA A 137 -0.92 19.11 -1.04
CA ALA A 137 -2.21 19.06 -1.73
C ALA A 137 -3.41 19.29 -0.78
N ALA A 138 -3.33 18.87 0.48
CA ALA A 138 -4.37 19.10 1.48
C ALA A 138 -4.47 20.56 1.96
N THR A 139 -3.42 21.37 1.74
CA THR A 139 -3.35 22.77 2.16
C THR A 139 -3.74 23.74 1.03
N ALA A 140 -3.92 23.24 -0.20
CA ALA A 140 -4.18 24.03 -1.40
C ALA A 140 -5.68 24.19 -1.74
N VAL A 141 -6.58 23.94 -0.78
CA VAL A 141 -8.05 24.09 -0.89
C VAL A 141 -8.51 25.13 0.12
#